data_AF-A0A0S8HW30-F1
#
_entry.id   AF-A0A0S8HW30-F1
#
_cell.length_a   1.000
_cell.length_b   1.000
_cell.length_c   1.000
_cell.angle_alpha   90.00
_cell.angle_beta   90.00
_cell.angle_gamma   90.00
#
_symmetry.space_group_name_H-M   'P 1'
#
loop_
_entity.id
_entity.type
_entity.pdbx_description
1 polymer ?
#
loop_
_entity_poly.entity_id
_entity_poly.type
_entity_poly.pdbx_seq_one_letter_code
_entity_poly.pdbx_strand_id
1 'polypeptide(L)' 'MLPTITDPNLLISIKTADDAGVYKLTDDIALVQTVDIFTPVVDNPYDYGQIAAANSLSDVYAMGGKPLTALDIVGFP' A
#
# COMPACT_ATOMS: atom_id res chain seq x y z
N MET A 1 11.10 -0.76 -17.65
CA MET A 1 9.66 -0.65 -17.33
C MET A 1 9.20 -2.00 -16.80
N LEU A 2 8.40 -2.03 -15.74
CA LEU A 2 7.82 -3.27 -15.25
C LEU A 2 6.93 -3.89 -16.34
N PRO A 3 6.87 -5.23 -16.45
CA PRO A 3 6.02 -5.89 -17.43
C PRO A 3 4.55 -5.51 -17.18
N THR A 4 3.81 -5.27 -18.26
CA THR A 4 2.36 -5.05 -18.14
C THR A 4 1.70 -6.38 -17.82
N ILE A 5 1.18 -6.51 -16.61
CA ILE A 5 0.32 -7.63 -16.23
C ILE A 5 -1.10 -7.32 -16.75
N THR A 6 -1.67 -8.25 -17.50
CA THR A 6 -3.06 -8.16 -17.96
C THR A 6 -3.82 -9.32 -17.34
N ASP A 7 -4.54 -9.05 -16.27
CA ASP A 7 -5.39 -9.99 -15.54
C ASP A 7 -6.75 -9.30 -15.35
N PRO A 8 -7.88 -9.92 -15.74
CA PRO A 8 -9.21 -9.33 -15.55
C PRO A 8 -9.57 -9.05 -14.08
N ASN A 9 -8.90 -9.71 -13.13
CA ASN A 9 -9.10 -9.45 -11.70
C ASN A 9 -8.25 -8.29 -11.19
N LEU A 10 -7.27 -7.79 -11.94
CA LEU A 10 -6.49 -6.61 -11.58
C LEU A 10 -7.29 -5.35 -11.94
N LEU A 11 -8.00 -4.79 -10.94
CA LEU A 11 -8.90 -3.66 -11.13
C LEU A 11 -8.14 -2.34 -11.30
N ILE A 12 -7.06 -2.17 -10.55
CA ILE A 12 -6.17 -1.00 -10.60
C ILE A 12 -4.74 -1.51 -10.74
N SER A 13 -4.05 -1.05 -11.78
CA SER A 13 -2.69 -1.49 -12.12
C SER A 13 -1.70 -0.34 -12.04
N ILE A 14 -0.42 -0.64 -12.21
CA ILE A 14 0.64 0.38 -12.30
C ILE A 14 0.41 1.43 -13.42
N LYS A 15 -0.44 1.13 -14.41
CA LYS A 15 -0.75 2.06 -15.50
C LYS A 15 -1.70 3.19 -15.11
N THR A 16 -2.53 2.97 -14.10
CA THR A 16 -3.52 3.96 -13.65
C THR A 16 -2.93 4.97 -12.65
N ALA A 17 -1.69 4.74 -12.19
CA ALA A 17 -0.95 5.64 -11.28
C ALA A 17 -1.77 6.04 -10.04
N ASP A 18 -2.41 5.05 -9.42
CA ASP A 18 -3.22 5.20 -8.21
C ASP A 18 -2.39 4.88 -6.95
N ASP A 19 -2.87 5.31 -5.78
CA ASP A 19 -2.14 5.21 -4.52
C ASP A 19 -1.98 3.75 -4.02
N ALA A 20 -2.74 2.80 -4.56
CA ALA A 20 -2.62 1.37 -4.20
C ALA A 20 -2.97 0.43 -5.37
N GLY A 21 -2.50 -0.81 -5.28
CA GLY A 21 -2.96 -1.91 -6.14
C GLY A 21 -4.30 -2.46 -5.66
N VAL A 22 -5.23 -2.70 -6.59
CA VAL A 22 -6.54 -3.29 -6.26
C VAL A 22 -6.77 -4.56 -7.08
N TYR A 23 -7.00 -5.67 -6.38
CA TYR A 23 -7.21 -6.99 -6.97
C TYR A 23 -8.53 -7.60 -6.52
N LYS A 24 -9.38 -8.00 -7.47
CA LYS A 24 -10.65 -8.67 -7.23
C LYS A 24 -10.42 -10.11 -6.73
N LEU A 25 -10.98 -10.44 -5.57
CA LEU A 25 -10.93 -11.80 -5.01
C LEU A 25 -12.22 -12.58 -5.30
N THR A 26 -13.36 -11.91 -5.24
CA THR A 26 -14.68 -12.44 -5.59
C THR A 26 -15.50 -11.36 -6.29
N ASP A 27 -16.73 -11.64 -6.69
CA ASP A 27 -17.60 -10.64 -7.33
C ASP A 27 -17.87 -9.39 -6.46
N ASP A 28 -17.83 -9.55 -5.13
CA ASP A 28 -18.15 -8.49 -4.17
C ASP A 28 -16.96 -8.05 -3.30
N ILE A 29 -15.81 -8.72 -3.40
CA ILE A 29 -14.63 -8.48 -2.55
C ILE A 29 -13.42 -8.16 -3.42
N ALA A 30 -12.76 -7.03 -3.11
CA ALA A 30 -11.46 -6.68 -3.65
C ALA A 30 -10.45 -6.44 -2.52
N LEU A 31 -9.21 -6.86 -2.76
CA LEU A 31 -8.04 -6.56 -1.94
C LEU A 31 -7.45 -5.23 -2.39
N VAL A 32 -7.30 -4.29 -1.46
CA VAL A 32 -6.50 -3.09 -1.62
C VAL A 32 -5.15 -3.33 -0.94
N GLN A 33 -4.05 -3.14 -1.66
CA GLN A 33 -2.70 -3.35 -1.16
C GLN A 33 -1.78 -2.22 -1.59
N THR A 34 -1.08 -1.63 -0.61
CA THR A 34 -0.03 -0.64 -0.81
C THR A 34 1.21 -1.04 0.00
N VAL A 35 2.37 -0.49 -0.39
CA VAL A 35 3.62 -0.57 0.35
C VAL A 35 4.35 0.76 0.18
N ASP A 36 4.64 1.42 1.29
CA ASP A 36 5.52 2.59 1.33
C ASP A 36 6.75 2.32 2.17
N ILE A 37 7.88 2.83 1.71
CA ILE A 37 9.13 2.84 2.46
C ILE A 37 9.89 4.12 2.18
N PHE A 38 10.39 4.76 3.23
CA PHE A 38 11.16 5.99 3.13
C PHE A 38 12.21 6.05 4.24
N THR A 39 13.18 6.96 4.12
CA THR A 39 14.21 7.16 5.16
C THR A 39 13.63 7.93 6.35
N PRO A 40 14.22 7.83 7.55
CA PRO A 40 13.74 8.55 8.73
C PRO A 40 13.57 10.05 8.46
N VAL A 41 12.37 10.58 8.79
CA VAL A 41 12.00 12.00 8.64
C VAL A 41 12.05 12.78 9.95
N VAL A 42 12.19 12.07 11.08
CA VAL A 42 12.29 12.62 12.43
C VAL A 42 13.31 11.81 13.25
N ASP A 43 13.87 12.43 14.29
CA ASP A 43 14.94 11.83 15.10
C ASP A 43 14.46 10.72 16.04
N ASN A 44 13.23 10.81 16.55
CA ASN A 44 12.67 9.80 17.44
C ASN A 44 12.20 8.59 16.61
N PRO A 45 12.80 7.39 16.80
CA PRO A 45 12.45 6.22 16.00
C PRO A 45 11.01 5.74 16.23
N TYR A 46 10.44 5.97 17.41
CA TYR A 46 9.05 5.62 17.68
C TYR A 46 8.09 6.51 16.87
N ASP A 47 8.33 7.83 16.89
CA ASP A 47 7.53 8.80 16.15
C ASP A 47 7.66 8.56 14.64
N TYR A 48 8.88 8.25 14.16
CA TYR A 48 9.11 7.84 12.78
C TYR A 48 8.28 6.60 12.40
N GLY A 49 8.27 5.56 13.24
CA GLY A 49 7.45 4.36 13.01
C GLY A 49 5.96 4.67 12.94
N GLN A 50 5.45 5.57 13.80
CA GLN A 50 4.07 6.02 13.74
C GLN A 50 3.75 6.78 12.45
N ILE A 51 4.66 7.66 12.01
CA ILE A 51 4.52 8.42 10.76
C ILE A 51 4.54 7.47 9.56
N ALA A 52 5.47 6.52 9.51
CA ALA A 52 5.57 5.53 8.45
C ALA A 52 4.31 4.66 8.37
N ALA A 53 3.85 4.12 9.49
CA ALA A 53 2.63 3.33 9.52
C ALA A 53 1.40 4.14 9.10
N ALA A 54 1.28 5.39 9.54
CA ALA A 54 0.17 6.26 9.15
C ALA A 54 0.19 6.57 7.64
N ASN A 55 1.37 6.82 7.06
CA ASN A 55 1.54 7.05 5.63
C ASN A 55 1.09 5.82 4.82
N SER A 56 1.62 4.64 5.13
CA SER A 56 1.27 3.42 4.40
C SER A 56 -0.19 3.03 4.54
N LEU A 57 -0.84 3.33 5.67
CA LEU A 57 -2.28 3.09 5.83
C LEU A 57 -3.13 4.12 5.07
N SER A 58 -2.59 5.29 4.76
CA SER A 58 -3.36 6.38 4.16
C SER A 58 -3.85 6.04 2.76
N ASP A 59 -3.08 5.31 1.94
CA ASP A 59 -3.52 4.91 0.60
C ASP A 59 -4.72 3.96 0.65
N VAL A 60 -4.75 3.04 1.63
CA VAL A 60 -5.90 2.13 1.79
C VAL A 60 -7.16 2.94 2.09
N TYR A 61 -7.06 3.96 2.95
CA TYR A 61 -8.18 4.85 3.22
C TYR A 61 -8.55 5.72 2.01
N ALA A 62 -7.56 6.23 1.26
CA ALA A 62 -7.77 7.03 0.05
C ALA A 62 -8.56 6.25 -1.01
N MET A 63 -8.28 4.94 -1.14
CA MET A 63 -9.02 4.03 -2.01
C MET A 63 -10.39 3.60 -1.46
N GLY A 64 -10.82 4.14 -0.31
CA GLY A 64 -12.08 3.76 0.34
C GLY A 64 -12.07 2.37 0.99
N GLY A 65 -10.89 1.77 1.13
CA GLY A 65 -10.69 0.47 1.76
C GLY A 65 -10.71 0.55 3.29
N LYS A 66 -10.80 -0.62 3.92
CA LYS A 66 -10.64 -0.79 5.37
C LYS A 66 -9.36 -1.60 5.61
N PRO A 67 -8.34 -1.05 6.29
CA PRO A 67 -7.17 -1.84 6.67
C PRO A 67 -7.56 -3.02 7.57
N LEU A 68 -7.12 -4.22 7.19
CA LEU A 68 -7.38 -5.45 7.94
C LEU A 68 -6.12 -6.03 8.57
N THR A 69 -4.99 -5.91 7.86
CA THR A 69 -3.67 -6.39 8.27
C THR A 69 -2.61 -5.39 7.84
N ALA A 70 -1.42 -5.49 8.43
CA ALA A 70 -0.23 -4.77 8.02
C ALA A 70 0.98 -5.70 8.10
N LEU A 71 1.95 -5.50 7.21
CA LEU A 71 3.25 -6.14 7.24
C LEU A 71 4.30 -5.05 7.42
N ASP A 72 5.08 -5.14 8.50
CA ASP A 72 6.19 -4.23 8.73
C ASP A 72 7.37 -4.55 7.79
N ILE A 73 7.95 -3.51 7.18
CA ILE A 73 9.13 -3.61 6.31
C ILE A 73 10.19 -2.68 6.88
N VAL A 74 11.17 -3.26 7.56
CA VAL A 74 12.25 -2.52 8.20
C VAL A 74 13.59 -2.80 7.53
N GLY A 75 14.27 -1.74 7.12
CA GLY A 75 15.69 -1.75 6.80
C GLY A 75 16.47 -1.19 7.98
N PHE A 76 17.34 -2.00 8.59
CA PHE A 76 18.18 -1.61 9.72
C PHE A 76 19.61 -2.13 9.45
N PRO A 77 20.67 -1.37 9.77
CA PRO A 77 22.05 -1.85 9.64
C PRO A 77 22.39 -2.95 10.66
#